data_AF-A0A7V3SLZ7-F1
#
_entry.id   AF-A0A7V3SLZ7-F1
#
_cell.length_a   1.000
_cell.length_b   1.000
_cell.length_c   1.000
_cell.angle_alpha   90.00
_cell.angle_beta   90.00
_cell.angle_gamma   90.00
#
_symmetry.space_group_name_H-M   'P 1'
#
loop_
_entity.id
_entity.type
_entity.pdbx_description
1 polymer ?
#
loop_
_entity_poly.entity_id
_entity_poly.type
_entity_poly.pdbx_seq_one_letter_code
_entity_poly.pdbx_strand_id
1 'polypeptide(L)'
;MPDCDGPGALAAWVPIRLYHAHYGIGFGVQGGSCTQEDPYYYFAGSDVRWKVMALAEVNRPAESVIVTDGITGLLQVRGGHGFPAFGTTMGCESADSHQGGGTHIFVDGHAKWIARNSERYLLQDASGCWYKRYYAVDK
;
A
#
# COMPACT_ATOMS: atom_id res chain seq x y z
N MET A 1 -11.48 -6.11 -9.01
CA MET A 1 -10.53 -5.37 -9.86
C MET A 1 -9.72 -6.32 -10.73
N PRO A 2 -10.04 -6.45 -12.02
CA PRO A 2 -9.24 -7.25 -12.96
C PRO A 2 -7.77 -6.80 -13.08
N ASP A 3 -7.47 -5.55 -12.71
CA ASP A 3 -6.13 -4.95 -12.77
C ASP A 3 -5.31 -5.07 -11.45
N CYS A 4 -5.93 -5.59 -10.38
CA CYS A 4 -5.34 -5.74 -9.05
C CYS A 4 -5.11 -7.20 -8.67
N ASP A 5 -5.40 -7.55 -7.42
CA ASP A 5 -5.13 -8.84 -6.76
C ASP A 5 -5.85 -10.05 -7.37
N GLY A 6 -6.65 -9.84 -8.43
CA GLY A 6 -7.42 -10.87 -9.11
C GLY A 6 -8.74 -11.22 -8.41
N PRO A 7 -9.50 -12.18 -8.97
CA PRO A 7 -10.79 -12.59 -8.41
C PRO A 7 -10.64 -13.18 -7.00
N GLY A 8 -11.43 -12.67 -6.05
CA GLY A 8 -11.55 -13.23 -4.69
C GLY A 8 -10.46 -12.83 -3.69
N ALA A 9 -9.43 -12.09 -4.09
CA ALA A 9 -8.33 -11.72 -3.20
C ALA A 9 -8.75 -10.88 -1.99
N LEU A 10 -9.75 -10.01 -2.15
CA LEU A 10 -10.28 -9.20 -1.05
C LEU A 10 -11.36 -9.94 -0.22
N ALA A 11 -11.70 -11.20 -0.52
CA ALA A 11 -12.78 -11.91 0.16
C ALA A 11 -12.53 -12.09 1.68
N ALA A 12 -11.26 -12.16 2.09
CA ALA A 12 -10.87 -12.17 3.50
C ALA A 12 -10.96 -10.78 4.15
N TRP A 13 -10.99 -9.71 3.36
CA TRP A 13 -10.95 -8.33 3.83
C TRP A 13 -12.35 -7.75 3.93
N VAL A 14 -13.19 -7.99 2.93
CA VAL A 14 -14.54 -7.42 2.81
C VAL A 14 -15.65 -8.39 3.26
N PRO A 15 -16.78 -7.89 3.78
CA PRO A 15 -17.06 -6.48 4.08
C PRO A 15 -16.22 -5.97 5.26
N ILE A 16 -15.82 -4.70 5.18
CA ILE A 16 -15.14 -4.02 6.29
C ILE A 16 -16.13 -3.92 7.46
N ARG A 17 -15.72 -4.41 8.64
CA ARG A 17 -16.58 -4.45 9.84
C ARG A 17 -16.70 -3.08 10.52
N LEU A 18 -15.62 -2.30 10.48
CA LEU A 18 -15.57 -0.96 11.04
C LEU A 18 -14.56 -0.13 10.27
N TYR A 19 -15.00 1.02 9.75
CA TYR A 19 -14.13 2.02 9.14
C TYR A 19 -13.55 2.90 10.24
N HIS A 20 -12.22 2.90 10.39
CA HIS A 20 -11.51 3.90 11.19
C HIS A 20 -11.16 5.12 10.33
N ALA A 21 -10.85 4.91 9.05
CA ALA A 21 -10.62 5.97 8.08
C ALA A 21 -11.08 5.55 6.67
N HIS A 22 -11.50 6.55 5.88
CA HIS A 22 -11.84 6.41 4.46
C HIS A 22 -10.65 6.70 3.55
N TYR A 23 -9.46 6.30 4.00
CA TYR A 23 -8.22 6.32 3.25
C TYR A 23 -7.35 5.14 3.71
N GLY A 24 -6.48 4.67 2.82
CA GLY A 24 -5.43 3.72 3.15
C GLY A 24 -4.21 4.44 3.70
N ILE A 25 -3.58 3.86 4.72
CA ILE A 25 -2.33 4.36 5.30
C ILE A 25 -1.26 3.27 5.30
N GLY A 26 -0.04 3.62 4.92
CA GLY A 26 1.08 2.69 5.00
C GLY A 26 1.46 2.38 6.45
N PHE A 27 1.50 1.10 6.80
CA PHE A 27 1.87 0.59 8.13
C PHE A 27 3.20 -0.17 8.12
N GLY A 28 4.16 0.26 7.30
CA GLY A 28 5.50 -0.36 7.33
C GLY A 28 5.52 -1.85 6.94
N VAL A 29 4.57 -2.31 6.13
CA VAL A 29 4.52 -3.70 5.65
C VAL A 29 5.49 -3.86 4.48
N GLN A 30 6.26 -4.95 4.51
CA GLN A 30 7.24 -5.32 3.50
C GLN A 30 6.86 -6.66 2.84
N GLY A 31 7.12 -6.80 1.54
CA GLY A 31 6.90 -8.03 0.81
C GLY A 31 7.44 -8.00 -0.63
N GLY A 32 7.12 -9.04 -1.39
CA GLY A 32 7.59 -9.26 -2.76
C GLY A 32 8.94 -9.98 -2.85
N SER A 33 9.21 -10.57 -4.00
CA SER A 33 10.39 -11.43 -4.26
C SER A 33 11.34 -10.88 -5.33
N CYS A 34 11.29 -9.56 -5.57
CA CYS A 34 12.17 -8.85 -6.52
C CYS A 34 12.01 -9.24 -8.00
N THR A 35 10.89 -9.87 -8.39
CA THR A 35 10.57 -10.18 -9.79
C THR A 35 9.58 -9.17 -10.36
N GLN A 36 9.40 -9.14 -11.69
CA GLN A 36 8.44 -8.20 -12.29
C GLN A 36 6.99 -8.58 -11.94
N GLU A 37 6.72 -9.88 -11.79
CA GLU A 37 5.41 -10.43 -11.44
C GLU A 37 5.11 -10.32 -9.94
N ASP A 38 6.15 -10.31 -9.10
CA ASP A 38 6.07 -10.14 -7.64
C ASP A 38 7.10 -9.10 -7.17
N PRO A 39 6.87 -7.81 -7.52
CA PRO A 39 7.81 -6.74 -7.26
C PRO A 39 7.89 -6.43 -5.76
N TYR A 40 9.10 -6.12 -5.32
CA TYR A 40 9.37 -5.73 -3.95
C TYR A 40 8.60 -4.46 -3.55
N TYR A 41 8.13 -4.43 -2.31
CA TYR A 41 7.54 -3.26 -1.69
C TYR A 41 7.87 -3.20 -0.19
N TYR A 42 7.92 -1.98 0.32
CA TYR A 42 8.00 -1.64 1.73
C TYR A 42 7.24 -0.33 1.92
N PHE A 43 6.01 -0.41 2.43
CA PHE A 43 5.16 0.76 2.59
C PHE A 43 5.73 1.75 3.60
N ALA A 44 5.58 3.05 3.33
CA ALA A 44 5.95 4.09 4.27
C ALA A 44 5.08 4.01 5.54
N GLY A 45 5.60 4.52 6.66
CA GLY A 45 4.88 4.55 7.92
C GLY A 45 5.32 3.46 8.90
N SER A 46 4.89 3.61 10.14
CA SER A 46 5.31 2.74 11.24
C SER A 46 4.46 1.48 11.31
N ASP A 47 5.10 0.32 11.48
CA ASP A 47 4.40 -0.85 11.98
C ASP A 47 4.37 -0.76 13.51
N VAL A 48 3.22 -0.37 14.06
CA VAL A 48 3.03 -0.18 15.52
C VAL A 48 3.32 -1.44 16.35
N ARG A 49 3.44 -2.62 15.72
CA ARG A 49 3.75 -3.89 16.40
C ARG A 49 5.24 -4.18 16.47
N TRP A 50 6.05 -3.57 15.60
CA TRP A 50 7.43 -4.01 15.39
C TRP A 50 8.44 -2.87 15.26
N LYS A 51 8.10 -1.80 14.54
CA LYS A 51 9.06 -0.76 14.18
C LYS A 51 8.39 0.59 13.93
N VAL A 52 8.87 1.60 14.66
CA VAL A 52 8.62 3.00 14.34
C VAL A 52 9.60 3.41 13.25
N MET A 53 9.08 3.78 12.08
CA MET A 53 9.91 4.20 10.95
C MET A 53 10.31 5.66 11.11
N ALA A 54 11.61 5.93 11.11
CA ALA A 54 12.13 7.30 11.07
C ALA A 54 12.07 7.85 9.63
N LEU A 55 11.84 9.16 9.50
CA LEU A 55 11.80 9.82 8.19
C LEU A 55 13.12 9.64 7.40
N ALA A 56 14.25 9.56 8.10
CA ALA A 56 15.57 9.33 7.50
C ALA A 56 15.74 7.93 6.87
N GLU A 57 14.85 6.98 7.16
CA GLU A 57 14.85 5.66 6.52
C GLU A 57 14.18 5.67 5.14
N VAL A 58 13.47 6.76 4.81
CA VAL A 58 12.80 6.91 3.52
C VAL A 58 13.77 7.56 2.52
N ASN A 59 14.31 6.77 1.60
CA ASN A 59 15.31 7.21 0.62
C ASN A 59 14.78 8.33 -0.29
N ARG A 60 13.52 8.22 -0.71
CA ARG A 60 12.89 9.14 -1.68
C ARG A 60 11.53 9.62 -1.15
N PRO A 61 11.49 10.58 -0.21
CA PRO A 61 10.24 11.03 0.41
C PRO A 61 9.21 11.58 -0.59
N ALA A 62 9.67 12.25 -1.64
CA ALA A 62 8.84 12.80 -2.72
C ALA A 62 8.30 11.73 -3.70
N GLU A 63 8.75 10.48 -3.57
CA GLU A 63 8.27 9.35 -4.38
C GLU A 63 7.62 8.26 -3.52
N SER A 64 7.74 8.32 -2.20
CA SER A 64 7.17 7.34 -1.28
C SER A 64 5.76 7.74 -0.85
N VAL A 65 4.76 6.93 -1.16
CA VAL A 65 3.36 7.17 -0.77
C VAL A 65 3.12 6.68 0.65
N ILE A 66 2.48 7.51 1.47
CA ILE A 66 2.08 7.17 2.85
C ILE A 66 0.56 7.08 3.02
N VAL A 67 -0.21 7.87 2.26
CA VAL A 67 -1.68 7.85 2.30
C VAL A 67 -2.22 7.84 0.87
N THR A 68 -3.27 7.07 0.63
CA THR A 68 -3.98 7.06 -0.65
C THR A 68 -5.43 6.63 -0.49
N ASP A 69 -6.19 6.64 -1.57
CA ASP A 69 -7.55 6.10 -1.62
C ASP A 69 -7.56 4.62 -1.24
N GLY A 70 -8.57 4.25 -0.48
CA GLY A 70 -8.66 2.96 0.19
C GLY A 70 -9.35 3.11 1.54
N ILE A 71 -9.07 2.19 2.46
CA ILE A 71 -9.71 2.15 3.77
C ILE A 71 -8.70 1.74 4.82
N THR A 72 -8.91 2.20 6.05
CA THR A 72 -8.24 1.66 7.24
C THR A 72 -9.29 1.26 8.25
N GLY A 73 -9.23 0.04 8.80
CA GLY A 73 -10.28 -0.44 9.69
C GLY A 73 -10.15 -1.88 10.17
N LEU A 74 -11.26 -2.38 10.74
CA LEU A 74 -11.40 -3.78 11.14
C LEU A 74 -11.95 -4.60 9.96
N LEU A 75 -11.18 -5.61 9.57
CA LEU A 75 -11.43 -6.48 8.42
C LEU A 75 -12.37 -7.64 8.78
N GLN A 76 -12.84 -8.35 7.75
CA GLN A 76 -13.66 -9.54 7.93
C GLN A 76 -12.89 -10.72 8.54
N VAL A 77 -11.63 -10.90 8.14
CA VAL A 77 -10.72 -11.92 8.67
C VAL A 77 -10.45 -11.70 10.16
N ARG A 78 -10.33 -12.79 10.91
CA ARG A 78 -9.96 -12.77 12.33
C ARG A 78 -8.43 -12.83 12.48
N GLY A 79 -7.89 -12.00 13.37
CA GLY A 79 -6.50 -12.09 13.81
C GLY A 79 -6.27 -13.23 14.81
N GLY A 80 -5.03 -13.39 15.27
CA GLY A 80 -4.59 -14.51 16.10
C GLY A 80 -5.28 -14.69 17.46
N HIS A 81 -6.01 -13.67 17.93
CA HIS A 81 -6.78 -13.71 19.20
C HIS A 81 -8.28 -13.91 18.98
N GLY A 82 -8.72 -14.23 17.76
CA GLY A 82 -10.13 -14.48 17.43
C GLY A 82 -10.98 -13.22 17.20
N PHE A 83 -10.41 -12.02 17.39
CA PHE A 83 -11.04 -10.74 17.02
C PHE A 83 -10.79 -10.38 15.55
N PRO A 84 -11.62 -9.52 14.92
CA PRO A 84 -11.33 -8.96 13.60
C PRO A 84 -9.90 -8.41 13.50
N ALA A 85 -9.22 -8.68 12.39
CA ALA A 85 -7.91 -8.11 12.12
C ALA A 85 -8.04 -6.61 11.82
N PHE A 86 -7.03 -5.84 12.23
CA PHE A 86 -6.89 -4.45 11.82
C PHE A 86 -6.01 -4.38 10.57
N GLY A 87 -6.41 -3.62 9.56
CA GLY A 87 -5.68 -3.52 8.30
C GLY A 87 -6.08 -2.34 7.45
N THR A 88 -5.40 -2.23 6.31
CA THR A 88 -5.51 -1.11 5.36
C THR A 88 -5.52 -1.62 3.92
N THR A 89 -6.37 -1.06 3.07
CA THR A 89 -6.28 -1.24 1.62
C THR A 89 -5.62 0.02 1.06
N MET A 90 -4.58 -0.12 0.26
CA MET A 90 -3.85 1.00 -0.33
C MET A 90 -3.13 0.55 -1.59
N GLY A 91 -2.96 1.48 -2.53
CA GLY A 91 -2.25 1.20 -3.77
C GLY A 91 -3.21 0.79 -4.86
N CYS A 92 -3.40 -0.51 -5.07
CA CYS A 92 -4.20 -0.96 -6.20
C CYS A 92 -5.67 -0.51 -6.14
N GLU A 93 -6.26 -0.47 -4.95
CA GLU A 93 -7.66 -0.09 -4.71
C GLU A 93 -7.97 1.34 -5.17
N SER A 94 -6.94 2.17 -5.24
CA SER A 94 -7.04 3.53 -5.77
C SER A 94 -7.35 3.57 -7.28
N ALA A 95 -7.14 2.47 -8.03
CA ALA A 95 -7.38 2.42 -9.47
C ALA A 95 -8.86 2.53 -9.87
N ASP A 96 -9.78 2.03 -9.04
CA ASP A 96 -11.23 2.19 -9.26
C ASP A 96 -11.76 3.47 -8.61
N SER A 97 -10.88 4.25 -7.97
CA SER A 97 -11.21 5.59 -7.48
C SER A 97 -11.19 6.60 -8.63
N HIS A 98 -11.73 7.79 -8.34
CA HIS A 98 -11.60 9.03 -9.13
C HIS A 98 -11.24 8.88 -10.63
N GLN A 99 -12.21 8.46 -11.45
CA GLN A 99 -12.10 8.35 -12.91
C GLN A 99 -10.96 7.44 -13.42
N GLY A 100 -10.68 6.35 -12.70
CA GLY A 100 -9.70 5.35 -13.13
C GLY A 100 -8.29 5.64 -12.61
N GLY A 101 -8.18 6.16 -11.39
CA GLY A 101 -6.93 6.48 -10.70
C GLY A 101 -7.19 7.09 -9.32
N GLY A 102 -6.13 7.31 -8.55
CA GLY A 102 -6.25 7.70 -7.16
C GLY A 102 -5.45 8.93 -6.77
N THR A 103 -5.82 9.54 -5.64
CA THR A 103 -5.02 10.55 -4.98
C THR A 103 -3.99 9.87 -4.07
N HIS A 104 -2.73 10.28 -4.20
CA HIS A 104 -1.61 9.77 -3.42
C HIS A 104 -0.91 10.91 -2.71
N ILE A 105 -0.74 10.77 -1.41
CA ILE A 105 0.00 11.69 -0.55
C ILE A 105 1.35 11.07 -0.27
N PHE A 106 2.39 11.80 -0.65
CA PHE A 106 3.78 11.41 -0.48
C PHE A 106 4.28 11.80 0.91
N VAL A 107 5.35 11.14 1.34
CA VAL A 107 5.95 11.36 2.67
C VAL A 107 6.44 12.80 2.85
N ASP A 108 6.78 13.50 1.77
CA ASP A 108 7.12 14.93 1.80
C ASP A 108 5.91 15.88 1.91
N GLY A 109 4.69 15.35 1.93
CA GLY A 109 3.44 16.08 2.07
C GLY A 109 2.79 16.51 0.75
N HIS A 110 3.40 16.28 -0.40
CA HIS A 110 2.74 16.57 -1.68
C HIS A 110 1.61 15.56 -1.95
N ALA A 111 0.57 16.03 -2.63
CA ALA A 111 -0.51 15.19 -3.14
C ALA A 111 -0.51 15.23 -4.67
N LYS A 112 -0.64 14.07 -5.32
CA LYS A 112 -0.81 13.95 -6.77
C LYS A 112 -1.84 12.88 -7.10
N TRP A 113 -2.56 13.09 -8.20
CA TRP A 113 -3.36 12.05 -8.80
C TRP A 113 -2.47 11.16 -9.67
N ILE A 114 -2.60 9.84 -9.50
CA ILE A 114 -1.90 8.84 -10.31
C ILE A 114 -2.95 8.00 -11.02
N ALA A 115 -2.80 7.89 -12.33
CA ALA A 115 -3.71 7.12 -13.17
C ALA A 115 -3.57 5.62 -12.90
N ARG A 116 -4.69 4.90 -13.01
CA ARG A 116 -4.77 3.42 -13.01
C ARG A 116 -4.19 2.82 -11.73
N ASN A 117 -3.80 1.55 -11.81
CA ASN A 117 -3.12 0.84 -10.74
C ASN A 117 -1.72 1.42 -10.48
N SER A 118 -1.61 2.22 -9.41
CA SER A 118 -0.36 2.83 -8.96
C SER A 118 0.74 1.81 -8.60
N GLU A 119 0.40 0.54 -8.36
CA GLU A 119 1.37 -0.53 -8.08
C GLU A 119 2.05 -1.09 -9.33
N ARG A 120 1.56 -0.77 -10.54
CA ARG A 120 2.20 -1.19 -11.81
C ARG A 120 3.28 -0.24 -12.32
N TYR A 121 3.51 0.87 -11.62
CA TYR A 121 4.64 1.74 -11.88
C TYR A 121 5.88 1.09 -11.25
N LEU A 122 6.52 0.20 -12.01
CA LEU A 122 7.67 -0.56 -11.54
C LEU A 122 8.98 0.08 -11.98
N LEU A 123 9.99 -0.05 -11.14
CA LEU A 123 11.38 0.25 -11.45
C LEU A 123 12.24 -0.96 -11.12
N GLN A 124 13.43 -1.02 -11.74
CA GLN A 124 14.43 -2.04 -11.45
C GLN A 124 15.68 -1.35 -10.92
N ASP A 125 16.23 -1.85 -9.81
CA ASP A 125 17.48 -1.33 -9.26
C ASP A 125 18.71 -1.97 -9.96
N ALA A 126 19.92 -1.49 -9.61
CA ALA A 126 21.16 -1.99 -10.20
C ALA A 126 21.46 -3.47 -9.88
N SER A 127 20.80 -4.06 -8.89
CA SER A 127 20.91 -5.48 -8.55
C SER A 127 19.95 -6.36 -9.37
N GLY A 128 19.08 -5.74 -10.17
CA GLY A 128 18.05 -6.44 -10.93
C GLY A 128 16.74 -6.66 -10.16
N CYS A 129 16.60 -6.15 -8.94
CA CYS A 129 15.36 -6.26 -8.18
C CYS A 129 14.31 -5.30 -8.72
N TRP A 130 13.15 -5.85 -9.11
CA TRP A 130 11.97 -5.06 -9.44
C TRP A 130 11.25 -4.62 -8.17
N TYR A 131 10.85 -3.35 -8.12
CA TYR A 131 10.12 -2.78 -6.99
C TYR A 131 8.99 -1.85 -7.44
N LYS A 132 7.98 -1.73 -6.58
CA LYS A 132 6.87 -0.78 -6.75
C LYS A 132 7.41 0.64 -6.48
N ARG A 133 7.50 1.47 -7.53
CA ARG A 133 8.15 2.80 -7.47
C ARG A 133 7.69 3.64 -6.28
N TYR A 134 6.39 3.66 -6.05
CA TYR A 134 5.78 4.52 -5.04
C TYR A 134 5.65 3.89 -3.65
N TYR A 135 6.01 2.62 -3.51
CA TYR A 135 5.70 1.80 -2.35
C TYR A 135 6.91 1.01 -1.84
N ALA A 136 8.12 1.51 -2.06
CA ALA A 136 9.37 0.91 -1.57
C ALA A 136 10.26 2.00 -0.97
N VAL A 137 10.11 2.26 0.32
CA VAL A 137 10.78 3.39 1.01
C VAL A 137 12.30 3.31 1.03
N ASP A 138 12.86 2.11 0.89
CA ASP A 138 14.28 1.79 1.01
C ASP A 138 14.95 1.54 -0.36
N LYS A 139 14.28 1.92 -1.45
CA LYS A 139 14.79 1.80 -2.83
C LYS A 139 15.13 3.15 -3.47
#